data_AF-A0A511ZCD7-F1
#
_entry.id   AF-A0A511ZCD7-F1
#
_cell.length_a   1.000
_cell.length_b   1.000
_cell.length_c   1.000
_cell.angle_alpha   90.00
_cell.angle_beta   90.00
_cell.angle_gamma   90.00
#
_symmetry.space_group_name_H-M   'P 1'
#
loop_
_entity.id
_entity.type
_entity.pdbx_description
1 polymer ?
#
loop_
_entity_poly.entity_id
_entity_poly.type
_entity_poly.pdbx_seq_one_letter_code
_entity_poly.pdbx_strand_id
1 'polypeptide(L)'
;MSSFTLLVSDSPLTEIDHSGIAEIAVRELKQLYPINENTPEEPWHTMDDAARILHAPDESAFGQLAISVCTNPPYDLDLYSEKEYRYRVSGNWEGKFLTDFADYIKAYINTSANVQLLIFWAGNGVQELVEQSIHIDEIGPNHLELCRRENNLRLQFV
;
A
#
# COMPACT_ATOMS: atom_id res chain seq x y z
N MET A 1 5.75 -16.87 8.07
CA MET A 1 4.40 -16.32 8.26
C MET A 1 4.44 -14.85 7.97
N SER A 2 3.51 -14.35 7.17
CA SER A 2 3.45 -12.93 6.81
C SER A 2 2.02 -12.43 6.91
N SER A 3 1.85 -11.23 7.46
CA SER A 3 0.55 -10.54 7.47
C SER A 3 0.35 -9.86 6.12
N PHE A 4 -0.86 -9.98 5.60
CA PHE A 4 -1.29 -9.36 4.35
C PHE A 4 -2.43 -8.40 4.61
N THR A 5 -2.35 -7.25 3.98
CA THR A 5 -3.41 -6.24 3.95
C THR A 5 -3.85 -6.05 2.51
N LEU A 6 -5.11 -6.37 2.22
CA LEU A 6 -5.66 -6.33 0.88
C LEU A 6 -7.01 -5.60 0.85
N LEU A 7 -7.26 -4.85 -0.22
CA LEU A 7 -8.60 -4.48 -0.62
C LEU A 7 -9.09 -5.47 -1.67
N VAL A 8 -10.32 -5.95 -1.50
CA VAL A 8 -10.98 -6.84 -2.46
C VAL A 8 -12.32 -6.24 -2.88
N SER A 9 -12.68 -6.35 -4.15
CA SER A 9 -13.88 -5.69 -4.70
C SER A 9 -14.49 -6.47 -5.86
N ASP A 10 -15.78 -6.22 -6.10
CA ASP A 10 -16.51 -6.71 -7.27
C ASP A 10 -16.27 -5.85 -8.53
N SER A 11 -15.54 -4.72 -8.40
CA SER A 11 -15.17 -3.84 -9.52
C SER A 11 -13.75 -3.29 -9.38
N PRO A 12 -13.13 -2.80 -10.48
CA PRO A 12 -11.80 -2.19 -10.41
C PRO A 12 -11.75 -1.00 -9.42
N LEU A 13 -10.67 -0.93 -8.64
CA LEU A 13 -10.33 0.20 -7.78
C LEU A 13 -9.22 1.05 -8.39
N THR A 14 -9.11 2.29 -7.92
CA THR A 14 -8.08 3.23 -8.38
C THR A 14 -6.75 2.90 -7.71
N GLU A 15 -5.69 2.68 -8.51
CA GLU A 15 -4.34 2.52 -7.97
C GLU A 15 -3.74 3.88 -7.62
N ILE A 16 -3.02 3.94 -6.50
CA ILE A 16 -2.32 5.14 -6.06
C ILE A 16 -0.94 4.77 -5.52
N ASP A 17 0.03 5.65 -5.71
CA ASP A 17 1.35 5.56 -5.09
C ASP A 17 1.75 6.94 -4.58
N HIS A 18 1.68 7.13 -3.26
CA HIS A 18 2.08 8.38 -2.61
C HIS A 18 3.56 8.39 -2.20
N SER A 19 4.30 7.30 -2.43
CA SER A 19 5.71 7.23 -2.04
C SER A 19 6.59 8.18 -2.86
N GLY A 20 6.17 8.49 -4.09
CA GLY A 20 7.00 9.22 -5.05
C GLY A 20 8.25 8.45 -5.46
N ILE A 21 8.34 7.15 -5.11
CA ILE A 21 9.44 6.29 -5.51
C ILE A 21 9.30 6.04 -7.01
N ALA A 22 10.32 6.41 -7.75
CA ALA A 22 10.30 6.32 -9.20
C ALA A 22 11.60 5.73 -9.74
N GLU A 23 11.49 5.06 -10.89
CA GLU A 23 12.65 4.64 -11.63
C GLU A 23 13.18 5.83 -12.45
N ILE A 24 14.35 6.35 -12.08
CA ILE A 24 14.99 7.51 -12.70
C ILE A 24 16.32 7.10 -13.36
N ALA A 25 16.73 7.82 -14.41
CA ALA A 25 18.06 7.62 -14.99
C ALA A 25 19.14 8.26 -14.11
N VAL A 26 20.33 7.65 -14.02
CA VAL A 26 21.46 8.20 -13.24
C VAL A 26 21.82 9.62 -13.67
N ARG A 27 21.73 9.95 -14.97
CA ARG A 27 21.94 11.33 -15.46
C ARG A 27 20.97 12.35 -14.85
N GLU A 28 19.71 11.97 -14.64
CA GLU A 28 18.67 12.85 -14.11
C GLU A 28 18.87 12.99 -12.60
N LEU A 29 19.26 11.91 -11.92
CA LEU A 29 19.63 11.95 -10.51
C LEU A 29 20.83 12.86 -10.25
N LYS A 30 21.87 12.80 -11.09
CA LYS A 30 23.03 13.72 -11.07
C LYS A 30 22.63 15.20 -11.25
N GLN A 31 21.52 15.48 -11.94
CA GLN A 31 20.98 16.85 -12.07
C GLN A 31 20.25 17.29 -10.80
N LEU A 32 19.51 16.39 -10.16
CA LEU A 32 18.81 16.66 -8.89
C LEU A 32 19.77 16.84 -7.72
N TYR A 33 20.84 16.03 -7.68
CA TYR A 33 21.86 16.06 -6.63
C TYR A 33 23.26 16.23 -7.26
N PRO A 34 23.66 17.48 -7.60
CA PRO A 34 24.97 17.73 -8.20
C PRO A 34 26.12 17.29 -7.29
N ILE A 35 26.96 16.40 -7.83
CA ILE A 35 28.15 15.90 -7.15
C ILE A 35 29.21 17.02 -7.13
N ASN A 36 29.72 17.35 -5.94
CA ASN A 36 30.80 18.31 -5.75
C ASN A 36 31.86 17.74 -4.79
N GLU A 37 32.93 18.50 -4.54
CA GLU A 37 34.08 18.08 -3.73
C GLU A 37 33.72 17.67 -2.29
N ASN A 38 32.56 18.09 -1.77
CA ASN A 38 32.07 17.78 -0.42
C ASN A 38 31.01 16.68 -0.40
N THR A 39 30.58 16.14 -1.54
CA THR A 39 29.55 15.09 -1.59
C THR A 39 30.17 13.74 -1.20
N PRO A 40 29.62 13.03 -0.19
CA PRO A 40 30.04 11.67 0.13
C PRO A 40 29.95 10.74 -1.08
N GLU A 41 30.87 9.81 -1.23
CA GLU A 41 30.85 8.87 -2.35
C GLU A 41 29.68 7.88 -2.22
N GLU A 42 28.76 7.93 -3.18
CA GLU A 42 27.59 7.05 -3.26
C GLU A 42 27.71 6.08 -4.46
N PRO A 43 27.11 4.87 -4.38
CA PRO A 43 27.24 3.86 -5.44
C PRO A 43 26.84 4.33 -6.85
N TRP A 44 25.86 5.24 -6.96
CA TRP A 44 25.36 5.74 -8.24
C TRP A 44 26.26 6.80 -8.89
N HIS A 45 27.25 7.34 -8.18
CA HIS A 45 28.19 8.33 -8.73
C HIS A 45 29.02 7.77 -9.89
N THR A 46 29.37 6.47 -9.81
CA THR A 46 30.20 5.77 -10.80
C THR A 46 29.39 4.98 -11.82
N MET A 47 28.07 4.95 -11.69
CA MET A 47 27.18 4.27 -12.62
C MET A 47 27.09 4.99 -13.97
N ASP A 48 26.81 4.22 -15.01
CA ASP A 48 26.53 4.72 -16.35
C ASP A 48 25.30 5.65 -16.33
N ASP A 49 25.37 6.76 -17.06
CA ASP A 49 24.33 7.79 -17.11
C ASP A 49 22.97 7.29 -17.62
N ALA A 50 22.98 6.22 -18.44
CA ALA A 50 21.78 5.56 -18.95
C ALA A 50 21.26 4.44 -18.03
N ALA A 51 22.01 4.07 -16.99
CA ALA A 51 21.51 3.12 -16.00
C ALA A 51 20.28 3.70 -15.29
N ARG A 52 19.32 2.81 -14.99
CA ARG A 52 18.10 3.16 -14.28
C ARG A 52 18.17 2.63 -12.85
N ILE A 53 17.76 3.47 -11.90
CA ILE A 53 17.73 3.12 -10.48
C ILE A 53 16.41 3.57 -9.87
N LEU A 54 16.00 2.89 -8.79
CA LEU A 54 14.89 3.34 -7.97
C LEU A 54 15.37 4.48 -7.07
N HIS A 55 14.69 5.63 -7.17
CA HIS A 55 14.94 6.80 -6.35
C HIS A 55 13.75 7.05 -5.45
N ALA A 56 14.03 7.23 -4.17
CA ALA A 56 13.11 7.75 -3.18
C ALA A 56 13.51 9.21 -2.87
N PRO A 57 12.57 10.16 -2.85
CA PRO A 57 12.88 11.57 -2.60
C PRO A 57 13.54 11.80 -1.24
N ASP A 58 13.11 11.08 -0.21
CA ASP A 58 13.68 11.06 1.14
C ASP A 58 13.24 9.79 1.91
N GLU A 59 13.69 9.63 3.15
CA GLU A 59 13.33 8.50 4.01
C GLU A 59 11.82 8.36 4.24
N SER A 60 11.07 9.46 4.20
CA SER A 60 9.62 9.45 4.44
C SER A 60 8.84 8.80 3.30
N ALA A 61 9.44 8.68 2.10
CA ALA A 61 8.86 7.93 0.98
C ALA A 61 8.57 6.47 1.37
N PHE A 62 9.42 5.89 2.22
CA PHE A 62 9.25 4.53 2.73
C PHE A 62 8.20 4.53 3.84
N GLY A 63 6.99 4.13 3.49
CA GLY A 63 5.87 4.07 4.44
C GLY A 63 4.67 4.91 4.03
N GLN A 64 4.74 5.66 2.93
CA GLN A 64 3.56 6.28 2.34
C GLN A 64 2.59 5.22 1.81
N LEU A 65 1.33 5.62 1.65
CA LEU A 65 0.28 4.77 1.11
C LEU A 65 0.56 4.43 -0.35
N ALA A 66 0.56 3.14 -0.67
CA ALA A 66 0.48 2.64 -2.03
C ALA A 66 -0.60 1.56 -2.11
N ILE A 67 -1.49 1.68 -3.10
CA ILE A 67 -2.53 0.73 -3.43
C ILE A 67 -2.31 0.30 -4.88
N SER A 68 -2.02 -0.98 -5.07
CA SER A 68 -1.68 -1.53 -6.39
C SER A 68 -2.33 -2.90 -6.58
N VAL A 69 -2.54 -3.30 -7.83
CA VAL A 69 -3.09 -4.62 -8.17
C VAL A 69 -2.22 -5.73 -7.54
N CYS A 70 -2.87 -6.68 -6.88
CA CYS A 70 -2.22 -7.83 -6.28
C CYS A 70 -1.92 -8.88 -7.36
N THR A 71 -0.80 -8.75 -8.05
CA THR A 71 -0.37 -9.67 -9.11
C THR A 71 0.08 -11.04 -8.59
N ASN A 72 0.57 -11.10 -7.34
CA ASN A 72 1.03 -12.31 -6.68
C ASN A 72 0.30 -12.46 -5.33
N PRO A 73 -0.98 -12.88 -5.32
CA PRO A 73 -1.73 -13.07 -4.09
C PRO A 73 -1.15 -14.22 -3.25
N PRO A 74 -1.28 -14.17 -1.91
CA PRO A 74 -0.96 -15.33 -1.09
C PRO A 74 -1.91 -16.48 -1.44
N TYR A 75 -1.40 -17.71 -1.45
CA TYR A 75 -2.16 -18.91 -1.83
C TYR A 75 -3.47 -19.07 -1.04
N ASP A 76 -3.46 -18.66 0.22
CA ASP A 76 -4.61 -18.78 1.11
C ASP A 76 -5.68 -17.70 0.88
N LEU A 77 -5.45 -16.69 0.02
CA LEU A 77 -6.39 -15.59 -0.21
C LEU A 77 -7.77 -16.07 -0.67
N ASP A 78 -7.80 -17.10 -1.52
CA ASP A 78 -9.04 -17.65 -2.07
C ASP A 78 -9.93 -18.27 -0.98
N LEU A 79 -9.35 -18.60 0.19
CA LEU A 79 -10.10 -19.07 1.37
C LEU A 79 -10.86 -17.92 2.05
N TYR A 80 -10.47 -16.68 1.78
CA TYR A 80 -10.98 -15.47 2.44
C TYR A 80 -11.79 -14.58 1.51
N SER A 81 -11.67 -14.70 0.19
CA SER A 81 -12.46 -13.92 -0.75
C SER A 81 -12.51 -14.55 -2.13
N GLU A 82 -13.73 -14.60 -2.69
CA GLU A 82 -13.99 -14.99 -4.08
C GLU A 82 -14.02 -13.78 -5.03
N LYS A 83 -13.73 -12.58 -4.53
CA LYS A 83 -13.80 -11.34 -5.30
C LYS A 83 -12.73 -11.31 -6.39
N GLU A 84 -13.14 -10.80 -7.55
CA GLU A 84 -12.31 -10.75 -8.76
C GLU A 84 -11.15 -9.78 -8.61
N TYR A 85 -11.42 -8.57 -8.11
CA TYR A 85 -10.42 -7.51 -8.04
C TYR A 85 -9.74 -7.49 -6.68
N ARG A 86 -8.41 -7.54 -6.69
CA ARG A 86 -7.56 -7.69 -5.50
C ARG A 86 -6.44 -6.67 -5.55
N TYR A 87 -6.31 -5.87 -4.51
CA TYR A 87 -5.32 -4.81 -4.40
C TYR A 87 -4.54 -4.96 -3.11
N ARG A 88 -3.22 -4.82 -3.19
CA ARG A 88 -2.35 -4.76 -2.02
C ARG A 88 -2.31 -3.34 -1.50
N VAL A 89 -2.48 -3.20 -0.19
CA VAL A 89 -2.27 -1.93 0.53
C VAL A 89 -0.90 -2.00 1.20
N SER A 90 0.00 -1.12 0.80
CA SER A 90 1.38 -1.04 1.30
C SER A 90 1.64 0.33 1.93
N GLY A 91 2.47 0.35 2.97
CA GLY A 91 2.82 1.56 3.71
C GLY A 91 2.99 1.26 5.20
N ASN A 92 3.33 2.29 5.98
CA ASN A 92 3.41 2.20 7.43
C ASN A 92 2.07 2.65 8.02
N TRP A 93 1.38 1.79 8.77
CA TRP A 93 0.06 2.07 9.36
C TRP A 93 0.10 3.05 10.55
N GLU A 94 0.69 4.23 10.34
CA GLU A 94 0.92 5.29 11.30
C GLU A 94 0.85 6.66 10.61
N GLY A 95 0.51 7.70 11.39
CA GLY A 95 0.59 9.09 10.95
C GLY A 95 -0.12 9.34 9.62
N LYS A 96 0.64 9.85 8.63
CA LYS A 96 0.12 10.28 7.32
C LYS A 96 -0.56 9.17 6.53
N PHE A 97 -0.06 7.93 6.62
CA PHE A 97 -0.68 6.80 5.92
C PHE A 97 -2.15 6.60 6.32
N LEU A 98 -2.46 6.69 7.61
CA LEU A 98 -3.82 6.46 8.10
C LEU A 98 -4.77 7.53 7.60
N THR A 99 -4.31 8.78 7.52
CA THR A 99 -5.04 9.89 6.91
C THR A 99 -5.26 9.66 5.42
N ASP A 100 -4.17 9.42 4.67
CA ASP A 100 -4.24 9.20 3.23
C ASP A 100 -5.13 8.01 2.87
N PHE A 101 -5.12 6.97 3.71
CA PHE A 101 -5.90 5.77 3.44
C PHE A 101 -7.39 5.99 3.73
N ALA A 102 -7.72 6.71 4.81
CA ALA A 102 -9.10 7.13 5.06
C ALA A 102 -9.61 8.04 3.94
N ASP A 103 -8.80 8.99 3.47
CA ASP A 103 -9.14 9.90 2.38
C ASP A 103 -9.32 9.12 1.06
N TYR A 104 -8.46 8.15 0.77
CA TYR A 104 -8.61 7.26 -0.38
C TYR A 104 -9.94 6.50 -0.33
N ILE A 105 -10.28 5.90 0.82
CA ILE A 105 -11.53 5.15 0.99
C ILE A 105 -12.72 6.07 0.68
N LYS A 106 -12.74 7.28 1.24
CA LYS A 106 -13.84 8.25 1.01
C LYS A 106 -13.92 8.75 -0.43
N ALA A 107 -12.79 8.95 -1.08
CA ALA A 107 -12.75 9.53 -2.42
C ALA A 107 -13.02 8.51 -3.53
N TYR A 108 -12.58 7.26 -3.36
CA TYR A 108 -12.51 6.29 -4.45
C TYR A 108 -13.33 5.02 -4.22
N ILE A 109 -13.73 4.70 -2.99
CA ILE A 109 -14.56 3.52 -2.74
C ILE A 109 -16.03 3.87 -2.87
N ASN A 110 -16.71 3.15 -3.76
CA ASN A 110 -18.16 3.19 -3.91
C ASN A 110 -18.78 1.98 -3.18
N THR A 111 -19.83 2.19 -2.40
CA THR A 111 -20.54 1.11 -1.68
C THR A 111 -21.12 0.07 -2.65
N SER A 112 -21.49 0.45 -3.88
CA SER A 112 -21.95 -0.49 -4.90
C SER A 112 -20.86 -1.44 -5.39
N ALA A 113 -19.58 -1.10 -5.20
CA ALA A 113 -18.43 -1.94 -5.55
C ALA A 113 -18.15 -3.04 -4.50
N ASN A 114 -18.93 -3.05 -3.41
CA ASN A 114 -18.87 -4.07 -2.36
C ASN A 114 -17.43 -4.34 -1.91
N VAL A 115 -16.75 -3.28 -1.46
CA VAL A 115 -15.32 -3.35 -1.14
C VAL A 115 -15.12 -3.83 0.28
N GLN A 116 -14.15 -4.72 0.47
CA GLN A 116 -13.72 -5.20 1.78
C GLN A 116 -12.22 -4.96 1.97
N LEU A 117 -11.85 -4.56 3.17
CA LEU A 117 -10.48 -4.61 3.66
C LEU A 117 -10.27 -5.94 4.39
N LEU A 118 -9.26 -6.69 3.97
CA LEU A 118 -8.82 -7.92 4.59
C LEU A 118 -7.46 -7.72 5.24
N ILE A 119 -7.32 -8.14 6.49
CA ILE A 119 -6.04 -8.22 7.19
C ILE A 119 -5.92 -9.65 7.72
N PHE A 120 -4.98 -10.45 7.24
CA PHE A 120 -4.86 -11.85 7.67
C PHE A 120 -3.44 -12.37 7.59
N TRP A 121 -3.16 -13.44 8.35
CA TRP A 121 -1.87 -14.14 8.31
C TRP A 121 -1.91 -15.32 7.33
N ALA A 122 -1.05 -15.28 6.31
CA ALA A 122 -0.89 -16.40 5.38
C ALA A 122 0.09 -17.45 5.92
N GLY A 123 -0.16 -18.72 5.58
CA GLY A 123 0.72 -19.85 5.89
C GLY A 123 0.40 -20.63 7.17
N ASN A 124 -0.75 -20.37 7.81
CA ASN A 124 -1.23 -21.13 8.97
C ASN A 124 -2.54 -21.88 8.71
N GLY A 125 -2.88 -22.11 7.44
CA GLY A 125 -4.18 -22.67 7.05
C GLY A 125 -5.33 -21.67 7.24
N VAL A 126 -6.56 -22.16 7.16
CA VAL A 126 -7.78 -21.35 7.29
C VAL A 126 -7.87 -20.79 8.70
N GLN A 127 -8.03 -19.47 8.80
CA GLN A 127 -8.32 -18.76 10.05
C GLN A 127 -9.70 -18.13 9.95
N GLU A 128 -10.40 -18.01 11.08
CA GLU A 128 -11.65 -17.26 11.11
C GLU A 128 -11.33 -15.76 11.10
N LEU A 129 -11.99 -15.00 10.23
CA LEU A 129 -11.88 -13.54 10.19
C LEU A 129 -12.93 -12.93 11.11
N VAL A 130 -12.52 -11.96 11.92
CA VAL A 130 -13.43 -11.07 12.63
C VAL A 130 -14.13 -10.19 11.59
N GLU A 131 -15.44 -10.30 11.52
CA GLU A 131 -16.24 -9.52 10.57
C GLU A 131 -16.71 -8.22 11.21
N GLN A 132 -16.44 -7.11 10.51
CA GLN A 132 -16.87 -5.78 10.89
C GLN A 132 -17.41 -5.04 9.68
N SER A 133 -18.20 -4.00 9.93
CA SER A 133 -18.69 -3.10 8.88
C SER A 133 -18.63 -1.66 9.38
N ILE A 134 -18.32 -0.73 8.47
CA ILE A 134 -18.27 0.69 8.79
C ILE A 134 -18.77 1.51 7.62
N HIS A 135 -19.50 2.58 7.91
CA HIS A 135 -19.93 3.52 6.90
C HIS A 135 -18.72 4.28 6.33
N ILE A 136 -18.66 4.40 4.99
CA ILE A 136 -17.55 5.09 4.31
C ILE A 136 -17.38 6.52 4.82
N ASP A 137 -18.48 7.23 5.08
CA ASP A 137 -18.42 8.62 5.56
C ASP A 137 -17.82 8.74 6.98
N GLU A 138 -17.93 7.67 7.78
CA GLU A 138 -17.49 7.61 9.17
C GLU A 138 -16.04 7.11 9.32
N ILE A 139 -15.46 6.47 8.29
CA ILE A 139 -14.09 5.97 8.35
C ILE A 139 -13.13 7.13 8.65
N GLY A 140 -12.10 6.83 9.44
CA GLY A 140 -11.09 7.82 9.79
C GLY A 140 -9.82 7.14 10.29
N PRO A 141 -8.75 7.92 10.52
CA PRO A 141 -7.45 7.38 10.93
C PRO A 141 -7.54 6.46 12.16
N ASN A 142 -8.34 6.85 13.17
CA ASN A 142 -8.50 6.08 14.40
C ASN A 142 -9.15 4.70 14.16
N HIS A 143 -10.12 4.63 13.24
CA HIS A 143 -10.77 3.36 12.88
C HIS A 143 -9.77 2.42 12.19
N LEU A 144 -8.96 2.96 11.28
CA LEU A 144 -7.90 2.19 10.61
C LEU A 144 -6.81 1.76 11.62
N GLU A 145 -6.45 2.60 12.57
CA GLU A 145 -5.51 2.21 13.64
C GLU A 145 -6.02 1.00 14.44
N LEU A 146 -7.32 0.97 14.75
CA LEU A 146 -7.95 -0.19 15.41
C LEU A 146 -7.90 -1.44 14.53
N CYS A 147 -8.16 -1.30 13.22
CA CYS A 147 -8.08 -2.41 12.26
C CYS A 147 -6.71 -3.09 12.28
N ARG A 148 -5.62 -2.31 12.37
CA ARG A 148 -4.25 -2.85 12.45
C ARG A 148 -4.02 -3.73 13.67
N ARG A 149 -4.70 -3.43 14.79
CA ARG A 149 -4.53 -4.15 16.06
C ARG A 149 -5.27 -5.49 16.04
N GLU A 150 -6.28 -5.62 15.20
CA GLU A 150 -6.98 -6.87 15.02
C GLU A 150 -6.20 -7.80 14.10
N ASN A 151 -5.87 -8.98 14.62
CA ASN A 151 -5.39 -10.07 13.79
C ASN A 151 -6.61 -10.70 13.12
N ASN A 152 -6.56 -10.88 11.80
CA ASN A 152 -7.59 -11.57 11.02
C ASN A 152 -8.91 -10.79 10.97
N LEU A 153 -8.93 -9.68 10.24
CA LEU A 153 -10.08 -8.80 10.07
C LEU A 153 -10.63 -8.89 8.65
N ARG A 154 -11.96 -8.90 8.54
CA ARG A 154 -12.72 -8.54 7.34
C ARG A 154 -13.57 -7.32 7.67
N LEU A 155 -13.20 -6.17 7.13
CA LEU A 155 -13.96 -4.94 7.26
C LEU A 155 -14.71 -4.64 5.96
N GLN A 156 -16.02 -4.65 6.01
CA GLN A 156 -16.89 -4.23 4.91
C GLN A 156 -17.11 -2.70 4.96
N PHE A 157 -16.91 -2.04 3.82
CA PHE A 157 -17.31 -0.64 3.65
C PHE A 157 -18.76 -0.57 3.18
N VAL A 158 -19.62 0.12 3.94
CA VAL A 158 -21.08 0.25 3.71
C VAL A 158 -21.56 1.68 3.55
#